data_AF-A0A924BTK1-F1
#
_entry.id   AF-A0A924BTK1-F1
#
_cell.length_a   1.000
_cell.length_b   1.000
_cell.length_c   1.000
_cell.angle_alpha   90.00
_cell.angle_beta   90.00
_cell.angle_gamma   90.00
#
_symmetry.space_group_name_H-M   'P 1'
#
loop_
_entity.id
_entity.type
_entity.pdbx_description
1 polymer ?
#
loop_
_entity_poly.entity_id
_entity_poly.type
_entity_poly.pdbx_seq_one_letter_code
_entity_poly.pdbx_strand_id
1 'polypeptide(L)'
;MKNFTFSKRFLHIITLFTVLSFSTVLAQTPGLIYEPATGLGTVVLDPNGDGFTSLSPFGFTTDDQVQSEIPYVSLVFPMVEPNSDLGPGPNCGFTDFVDQGDQDPVQSYVSAANNWLFRMRMGNTSPNAKSYSILIDTDGLYGAFGPNRDPQYSSSNPGFEIEIVLATKFGVFVYDVNNMNCTPVISYPGTTNYQKSIALTTSCG
;
A
#
# COMPACT_ATOMS: atom_id res chain seq x y z
N MET A 1 53.37 25.51 30.86
CA MET A 1 52.08 24.90 30.46
C MET A 1 51.15 26.03 30.04
N LYS A 2 50.65 26.04 28.79
CA LYS A 2 49.70 27.07 28.31
C LYS A 2 48.28 26.62 28.65
N ASN A 3 47.59 27.38 29.50
CA ASN A 3 46.18 27.14 29.83
C ASN A 3 45.31 27.56 28.64
N PHE A 4 44.73 26.60 27.95
CA PHE A 4 43.71 26.85 26.93
C PHE A 4 42.41 27.26 27.63
N THR A 5 41.96 28.50 27.42
CA THR A 5 40.64 28.97 27.86
C THR A 5 39.67 28.81 26.69
N PHE A 6 38.75 27.87 26.80
CA PHE A 6 37.68 27.71 25.82
C PHE A 6 36.62 28.80 26.01
N SER A 7 36.18 29.42 24.91
CA SER A 7 35.12 30.43 24.98
C SER A 7 33.79 29.76 25.35
N LYS A 8 32.91 30.49 26.06
CA LYS A 8 31.58 29.99 26.38
C LYS A 8 30.83 29.52 25.12
N ARG A 9 31.00 30.20 23.99
CA ARG A 9 30.39 29.81 22.70
C ARG A 9 30.88 28.45 22.19
N PHE A 10 32.16 28.15 22.37
CA PHE A 10 32.73 26.85 22.01
C PHE A 10 32.13 25.72 22.88
N LEU A 11 31.91 26.00 24.18
CA LEU A 11 31.25 25.04 25.07
C LEU A 11 29.81 24.75 24.63
N HIS A 12 29.03 25.77 24.26
CA HIS A 12 27.64 25.59 23.80
C HIS A 12 27.56 24.78 22.50
N ILE A 13 28.50 24.96 21.58
CA ILE A 13 28.58 24.20 20.32
C ILE A 13 28.87 22.72 20.61
N ILE A 14 29.81 22.42 21.53
CA ILE A 14 30.10 21.04 21.93
C ILE A 14 28.88 20.39 22.58
N THR A 15 28.15 21.11 23.44
CA THR A 15 26.94 20.60 24.08
C THR A 15 25.83 20.31 23.05
N LEU A 16 25.62 21.20 22.08
CA LEU A 16 24.65 20.97 21.01
C LEU A 16 25.03 19.77 20.14
N PHE A 17 26.31 19.64 19.79
CA PHE A 17 26.80 18.52 18.99
C PHE A 17 26.65 17.19 19.75
N THR A 18 27.00 17.14 21.03
CA THR A 18 26.82 15.92 21.85
C THR A 18 25.34 15.54 22.01
N VAL A 19 24.43 16.50 22.23
CA VAL A 19 22.99 16.21 22.31
C VAL A 19 22.45 15.62 21.00
N LEU A 20 22.86 16.16 19.85
CA LEU A 20 22.46 15.65 18.53
C LEU A 20 23.08 14.28 18.21
N SER A 21 24.30 13.99 18.67
CA SER A 21 24.97 12.70 18.45
C SER A 21 24.34 11.52 19.19
N PHE A 22 23.60 11.78 20.28
CA PHE A 22 22.90 10.74 21.05
C PHE A 22 21.41 10.64 20.69
N SER A 23 20.92 11.43 19.73
CA SER A 23 19.54 11.31 19.26
C SER A 23 19.45 10.17 18.25
N THR A 24 18.85 9.05 18.62
CA THR A 24 18.39 8.07 17.62
C THR A 24 17.21 8.68 16.88
N VAL A 25 17.39 9.04 15.61
CA VAL A 25 16.25 9.38 14.75
C VAL A 25 15.53 8.07 14.50
N LEU A 26 14.38 7.87 15.18
CA LEU A 26 13.54 6.72 14.86
C LEU A 26 13.06 6.91 13.43
N ALA A 27 13.35 5.91 12.60
CA ALA A 27 12.70 5.74 11.31
C ALA A 27 11.17 5.78 11.49
N GLN A 28 10.47 6.02 10.38
CA GLN A 28 9.01 5.98 10.31
C GLN A 28 8.47 4.75 11.05
N THR A 29 7.53 4.95 11.99
CA THR A 29 6.95 3.86 12.78
C THR A 29 6.12 2.95 11.88
N PRO A 30 6.46 1.67 11.72
CA PRO A 30 5.65 0.73 10.95
C PRO A 30 4.21 0.71 11.43
N GLY A 31 3.26 0.69 10.51
CA GLY A 31 1.83 0.74 10.77
C GLY A 31 1.27 2.16 10.83
N LEU A 32 2.08 3.20 11.01
CA LEU A 32 1.59 4.58 11.08
C LEU A 32 0.94 4.98 9.75
N ILE A 33 -0.28 5.50 9.82
CA ILE A 33 -1.01 6.07 8.70
C ILE A 33 -0.48 7.49 8.46
N TYR A 34 0.16 7.72 7.32
CA TYR A 34 0.75 9.02 6.98
C TYR A 34 -0.05 9.78 5.90
N GLU A 35 -0.91 9.08 5.16
CA GLU A 35 -1.95 9.67 4.33
C GLU A 35 -3.29 9.03 4.71
N PRO A 36 -4.01 9.57 5.69
CA PRO A 36 -5.28 9.00 6.14
C PRO A 36 -6.37 9.21 5.10
N ALA A 37 -7.35 8.30 5.11
CA ALA A 37 -8.60 8.52 4.42
C ALA A 37 -9.34 9.74 4.99
N THR A 38 -10.31 10.25 4.26
CA THR A 38 -11.19 11.34 4.71
C THR A 38 -12.65 10.91 4.78
N GLY A 39 -13.48 11.63 5.53
CA GLY A 39 -14.92 11.36 5.58
C GLY A 39 -15.22 10.01 6.24
N LEU A 40 -16.17 9.25 5.67
CA LEU A 40 -16.61 7.97 6.25
C LEU A 40 -15.58 6.83 6.10
N GLY A 41 -14.57 6.98 5.24
CA GLY A 41 -13.55 5.94 5.07
C GLY A 41 -12.59 5.81 6.23
N THR A 42 -12.46 6.85 7.08
CA THR A 42 -11.57 6.80 8.25
C THR A 42 -11.97 5.65 9.17
N VAL A 43 -13.25 5.54 9.52
CA VAL A 43 -13.76 4.48 10.41
C VAL A 43 -13.77 3.09 9.76
N VAL A 44 -13.55 3.00 8.44
CA VAL A 44 -13.50 1.73 7.71
C VAL A 44 -12.06 1.24 7.57
N LEU A 45 -11.12 2.16 7.33
CA LEU A 45 -9.71 1.85 7.07
C LEU A 45 -8.81 1.99 8.31
N ASP A 46 -9.31 2.66 9.35
CA ASP A 46 -8.76 2.76 10.72
C ASP A 46 -9.92 2.57 11.72
N PRO A 47 -10.41 1.33 11.91
CA PRO A 47 -11.60 1.06 12.73
C PRO A 47 -11.48 1.47 14.21
N ASN A 48 -10.28 1.43 14.79
CA ASN A 48 -10.04 1.81 16.18
C ASN A 48 -9.74 3.33 16.34
N GLY A 49 -9.41 4.02 15.24
CA GLY A 49 -9.20 5.46 15.18
C GLY A 49 -7.90 5.93 15.82
N ASP A 50 -6.90 5.06 15.93
CA ASP A 50 -5.63 5.35 16.61
C ASP A 50 -4.54 5.90 15.68
N GLY A 51 -4.80 5.94 14.37
CA GLY A 51 -3.87 6.42 13.35
C GLY A 51 -2.88 5.35 12.88
N PHE A 52 -3.08 4.08 13.21
CA PHE A 52 -2.27 2.97 12.75
C PHE A 52 -3.10 1.88 12.05
N THR A 53 -2.49 1.17 11.10
CA THR A 53 -3.10 -0.03 10.50
C THR A 53 -2.86 -1.31 11.32
N SER A 54 -2.18 -1.19 12.45
CA SER A 54 -1.89 -2.27 13.39
C SER A 54 -2.96 -2.36 14.48
N LEU A 55 -3.11 -3.53 15.09
CA LEU A 55 -4.00 -3.77 16.24
C LEU A 55 -3.71 -2.88 17.46
N SER A 56 -2.55 -2.23 17.51
CA SER A 56 -2.14 -1.37 18.62
C SER A 56 -1.60 -0.03 18.11
N PRO A 57 -1.64 1.03 18.92
CA PRO A 57 -1.14 2.36 18.57
C PRO A 57 0.39 2.46 18.58
N PHE A 58 1.08 1.34 18.74
CA PHE A 58 2.54 1.26 18.74
C PHE A 58 3.11 0.80 17.41
N GLY A 59 2.24 0.48 16.44
CA GLY A 59 2.66 0.00 15.14
C GLY A 59 2.90 -1.51 15.07
N PHE A 60 3.44 -1.93 13.93
CA PHE A 60 3.89 -3.30 13.69
C PHE A 60 5.27 -3.53 14.32
N THR A 61 5.53 -4.75 14.81
CA THR A 61 6.81 -5.10 15.45
C THR A 61 7.44 -6.37 14.90
N THR A 62 6.64 -7.36 14.51
CA THR A 62 7.15 -8.65 14.02
C THR A 62 6.54 -9.06 12.69
N ASP A 63 5.27 -8.74 12.45
CA ASP A 63 4.54 -9.19 11.27
C ASP A 63 3.36 -8.24 11.01
N ASP A 64 3.38 -7.54 9.88
CA ASP A 64 2.35 -6.55 9.57
C ASP A 64 1.08 -7.13 8.94
N GLN A 65 1.00 -8.44 8.74
CA GLN A 65 -0.24 -9.15 8.37
C GLN A 65 -0.94 -9.66 9.63
N VAL A 66 -0.24 -10.40 10.49
CA VAL A 66 -0.79 -10.95 11.74
C VAL A 66 -1.17 -9.84 12.71
N GLN A 67 -0.39 -8.76 12.75
CA GLN A 67 -0.65 -7.63 13.65
C GLN A 67 -1.55 -6.56 13.01
N SER A 68 -2.09 -6.79 11.80
CA SER A 68 -3.01 -5.85 11.16
C SER A 68 -4.35 -5.82 11.87
N GLU A 69 -4.91 -4.62 12.03
CA GLU A 69 -6.23 -4.46 12.62
C GLU A 69 -7.33 -5.10 11.76
N ILE A 70 -7.18 -5.01 10.43
CA ILE A 70 -8.09 -5.62 9.47
C ILE A 70 -7.47 -6.96 9.04
N PRO A 71 -8.17 -8.10 9.20
CA PRO A 71 -7.62 -9.42 8.92
C PRO A 71 -7.65 -9.73 7.42
N TYR A 72 -6.77 -9.08 6.66
CA TYR A 72 -6.60 -9.30 5.23
C TYR A 72 -6.15 -10.73 4.92
N VAL A 73 -6.61 -11.25 3.79
CA VAL A 73 -6.20 -12.55 3.24
C VAL A 73 -5.58 -12.32 1.86
N SER A 74 -4.38 -12.87 1.62
CA SER A 74 -3.68 -12.76 0.35
C SER A 74 -4.53 -13.30 -0.80
N LEU A 75 -4.50 -12.61 -1.94
CA LEU A 75 -5.02 -13.16 -3.18
C LEU A 75 -4.14 -14.37 -3.57
N VAL A 76 -4.70 -15.34 -4.31
CA VAL A 76 -3.93 -16.52 -4.70
C VAL A 76 -2.90 -16.11 -5.76
N PHE A 77 -1.61 -16.15 -5.39
CA PHE A 77 -0.52 -15.95 -6.34
C PHE A 77 0.10 -17.29 -6.76
N PRO A 78 0.41 -17.49 -8.05
CA PRO A 78 1.03 -18.71 -8.52
C PRO A 78 2.49 -18.85 -8.09
N MET A 79 3.13 -17.75 -7.65
CA MET A 79 4.52 -17.69 -7.21
C MET A 79 4.77 -16.46 -6.32
N VAL A 80 5.94 -16.43 -5.66
CA VAL A 80 6.49 -15.25 -4.96
C VAL A 80 6.65 -14.11 -5.96
N GLU A 81 6.24 -12.90 -5.56
CA GLU A 81 6.29 -11.74 -6.45
C GLU A 81 7.75 -11.35 -6.73
N PRO A 82 8.21 -11.39 -7.99
CA PRO A 82 9.55 -10.92 -8.33
C PRO A 82 9.65 -9.42 -8.05
N ASN A 83 10.69 -9.00 -7.32
CA ASN A 83 10.98 -7.57 -7.22
C ASN A 83 11.68 -7.07 -8.49
N SER A 84 11.59 -5.76 -8.75
CA SER A 84 12.37 -5.08 -9.80
C SER A 84 12.13 -5.61 -11.23
N ASP A 85 10.95 -6.17 -11.51
CA ASP A 85 10.63 -6.79 -12.81
C ASP A 85 9.83 -5.88 -13.75
N LEU A 86 9.55 -4.65 -13.31
CA LEU A 86 8.78 -3.69 -14.07
C LEU A 86 9.52 -3.15 -15.30
N GLY A 87 8.78 -2.96 -16.39
CA GLY A 87 9.27 -2.21 -17.55
C GLY A 87 9.45 -0.70 -17.28
N PRO A 88 8.42 0.02 -16.82
CA PRO A 88 8.52 1.43 -16.45
C PRO A 88 8.56 1.67 -14.93
N GLY A 89 9.56 2.43 -14.47
CA GLY A 89 9.67 2.88 -13.07
C GLY A 89 11.01 2.50 -12.44
N PRO A 90 11.35 3.05 -11.26
CA PRO A 90 12.51 2.60 -10.52
C PRO A 90 12.24 1.22 -9.88
N ASN A 91 13.23 0.35 -9.94
CA ASN A 91 13.28 -0.90 -9.17
C ASN A 91 12.98 -0.61 -7.69
N CYS A 92 12.19 -1.48 -7.04
CA CYS A 92 11.78 -1.31 -5.65
C CYS A 92 11.03 0.01 -5.40
N GLY A 93 10.32 0.48 -6.42
CA GLY A 93 9.67 1.78 -6.45
C GLY A 93 8.19 1.74 -6.08
N PHE A 94 7.53 2.85 -6.38
CA PHE A 94 6.09 3.03 -6.17
C PHE A 94 5.22 2.28 -7.18
N THR A 95 5.79 1.58 -8.16
CA THR A 95 5.06 0.73 -9.10
C THR A 95 5.32 -0.74 -8.83
N ASP A 96 6.25 -1.04 -7.93
CA ASP A 96 6.77 -2.38 -7.66
C ASP A 96 5.98 -2.97 -6.50
N PHE A 97 5.18 -3.99 -6.79
CA PHE A 97 4.53 -4.76 -5.76
C PHE A 97 5.59 -5.65 -5.13
N VAL A 98 5.61 -5.70 -3.81
CA VAL A 98 6.58 -6.51 -3.08
C VAL A 98 5.84 -7.41 -2.11
N ASP A 99 6.41 -8.56 -1.78
CA ASP A 99 5.86 -9.49 -0.80
C ASP A 99 6.78 -9.66 0.41
N GLN A 100 6.33 -10.33 1.48
CA GLN A 100 7.18 -10.66 2.63
C GLN A 100 7.94 -11.98 2.46
N GLY A 101 8.02 -12.51 1.24
CA GLY A 101 8.47 -13.86 0.94
C GLY A 101 7.39 -14.94 1.11
N ASP A 102 6.13 -14.55 1.29
CA ASP A 102 4.97 -15.42 1.51
C ASP A 102 3.82 -15.16 0.54
N GLN A 103 4.09 -14.54 -0.62
CA GLN A 103 3.11 -14.35 -1.71
C GLN A 103 1.93 -13.45 -1.31
N ASP A 104 2.21 -12.36 -0.59
CA ASP A 104 1.21 -11.43 -0.06
C ASP A 104 1.20 -10.00 -0.67
N PRO A 105 1.63 -9.75 -1.94
CA PRO A 105 1.75 -8.38 -2.44
C PRO A 105 0.41 -7.65 -2.52
N VAL A 106 -0.68 -8.40 -2.71
CA VAL A 106 -2.06 -7.90 -2.70
C VAL A 106 -2.95 -8.81 -1.88
N GLN A 107 -3.75 -8.22 -1.01
CA GLN A 107 -4.63 -8.91 -0.08
C GLN A 107 -6.02 -8.29 -0.12
N SER A 108 -7.04 -9.04 0.30
CA SER A 108 -8.42 -8.57 0.36
C SER A 108 -9.12 -8.96 1.65
N TYR A 109 -10.16 -8.22 1.99
CA TYR A 109 -11.05 -8.52 3.12
C TYR A 109 -12.45 -8.01 2.81
N VAL A 110 -13.48 -8.77 3.19
CA VAL A 110 -14.86 -8.30 3.15
C VAL A 110 -15.33 -8.09 4.58
N SER A 111 -15.56 -6.83 4.95
CA SER A 111 -16.04 -6.47 6.28
C SER A 111 -17.48 -6.89 6.52
N ALA A 112 -17.89 -6.96 7.79
CA ALA A 112 -19.28 -7.25 8.17
C ALA A 112 -20.30 -6.22 7.62
N ALA A 113 -19.85 -5.02 7.26
CA ALA A 113 -20.65 -3.99 6.61
C ALA A 113 -20.64 -4.08 5.08
N ASN A 114 -20.14 -5.18 4.51
CA ASN A 114 -20.00 -5.42 3.06
C ASN A 114 -19.09 -4.43 2.32
N ASN A 115 -18.17 -3.76 3.02
CA ASN A 115 -17.06 -3.10 2.34
C ASN A 115 -16.06 -4.16 1.86
N TRP A 116 -15.75 -4.15 0.58
CA TRP A 116 -14.66 -4.94 0.00
C TRP A 116 -13.38 -4.11 0.01
N LEU A 117 -12.44 -4.51 0.85
CA LEU A 117 -11.19 -3.83 1.07
C LEU A 117 -10.06 -4.56 0.37
N PHE A 118 -9.09 -3.78 -0.10
CA PHE A 118 -7.86 -4.28 -0.70
C PHE A 118 -6.67 -3.61 -0.04
N ARG A 119 -5.64 -4.40 0.20
CA ARG A 119 -4.34 -3.94 0.69
C ARG A 119 -3.30 -4.30 -0.35
N MET A 120 -2.52 -3.32 -0.76
CA MET A 120 -1.40 -3.50 -1.69
C MET A 120 -0.11 -3.12 -0.98
N ARG A 121 0.89 -4.00 -1.04
CA ARG A 121 2.23 -3.74 -0.52
C ARG A 121 3.11 -3.22 -1.64
N MET A 122 3.68 -2.04 -1.41
CA MET A 122 4.52 -1.34 -2.39
C MET A 122 5.96 -1.29 -1.92
N GLY A 123 6.93 -1.39 -2.83
CA GLY A 123 8.35 -1.25 -2.52
C GLY A 123 8.72 0.14 -1.98
N ASN A 124 8.03 1.18 -2.45
CA ASN A 124 8.16 2.55 -1.92
C ASN A 124 6.89 3.38 -2.15
N THR A 125 6.80 4.54 -1.51
CA THR A 125 5.74 5.52 -1.76
C THR A 125 6.21 6.68 -2.64
N SER A 126 5.27 7.33 -3.32
CA SER A 126 5.52 8.55 -4.08
C SER A 126 4.48 9.60 -3.73
N PRO A 127 4.87 10.88 -3.56
CA PRO A 127 3.93 11.96 -3.35
C PRO A 127 3.17 12.33 -4.63
N ASN A 128 3.63 11.89 -5.80
CA ASN A 128 2.96 12.16 -7.08
C ASN A 128 1.81 11.18 -7.29
N ALA A 129 0.77 11.60 -8.01
CA ALA A 129 -0.35 10.72 -8.35
C ALA A 129 0.14 9.46 -9.08
N LYS A 130 -0.44 8.32 -8.71
CA LYS A 130 -0.20 6.96 -9.20
C LYS A 130 -1.51 6.22 -9.30
N SER A 131 -1.56 5.28 -10.23
CA SER A 131 -2.71 4.42 -10.46
C SER A 131 -2.32 2.97 -10.23
N TYR A 132 -3.17 2.22 -9.54
CA TYR A 132 -3.06 0.77 -9.34
C TYR A 132 -4.40 0.14 -9.69
N SER A 133 -4.37 -1.01 -10.36
CA SER A 133 -5.57 -1.68 -10.84
C SER A 133 -5.65 -3.11 -10.29
N ILE A 134 -6.87 -3.52 -9.95
CA ILE A 134 -7.23 -4.90 -9.61
C ILE A 134 -8.25 -5.36 -10.64
N LEU A 135 -7.93 -6.44 -11.36
CA LEU A 135 -8.80 -7.05 -12.36
C LEU A 135 -9.48 -8.27 -11.76
N ILE A 136 -10.79 -8.42 -12.01
CA ILE A 136 -11.62 -9.42 -11.37
C ILE A 136 -12.38 -10.19 -12.43
N ASP A 137 -12.15 -11.50 -12.42
CA ASP A 137 -12.95 -12.52 -13.10
C ASP A 137 -14.05 -12.93 -12.14
N THR A 138 -15.30 -12.83 -12.59
CA THR A 138 -16.51 -13.07 -11.80
C THR A 138 -17.23 -14.37 -12.16
N ASP A 139 -16.93 -14.95 -13.32
CA ASP A 139 -17.64 -16.12 -13.85
C ASP A 139 -16.75 -17.36 -14.05
N GLY A 140 -15.43 -17.20 -13.83
CA GLY A 140 -14.44 -18.27 -13.92
C GLY A 140 -14.08 -18.64 -15.36
N LEU A 141 -14.43 -17.78 -16.33
CA LEU A 141 -14.10 -17.95 -17.73
C LEU A 141 -12.89 -17.09 -18.08
N TYR A 142 -11.85 -17.70 -18.64
CA TYR A 142 -10.61 -17.01 -18.95
C TYR A 142 -9.92 -17.60 -20.18
N GLY A 143 -9.36 -16.72 -21.00
CA GLY A 143 -8.56 -17.06 -22.16
C GLY A 143 -9.36 -17.52 -23.38
N ALA A 144 -8.65 -17.70 -24.49
CA ALA A 144 -9.25 -17.96 -25.81
C ALA A 144 -9.67 -19.43 -26.05
N PHE A 145 -9.18 -20.37 -25.24
CA PHE A 145 -9.28 -21.81 -25.49
C PHE A 145 -9.59 -22.60 -24.24
N GLY A 146 -10.06 -23.84 -24.43
CA GLY A 146 -10.38 -24.76 -23.34
C GLY A 146 -11.85 -24.73 -22.91
N PRO A 147 -12.22 -25.55 -21.91
CA PRO A 147 -13.59 -25.66 -21.42
C PRO A 147 -14.08 -24.40 -20.71
N ASN A 148 -13.17 -23.63 -20.11
CA ASN A 148 -13.46 -22.38 -19.41
C ASN A 148 -13.08 -21.15 -20.25
N ARG A 149 -13.15 -21.26 -21.59
CA ARG A 149 -12.83 -20.11 -22.44
C ARG A 149 -13.83 -18.99 -22.20
N ASP A 150 -13.36 -17.76 -22.19
CA ASP A 150 -14.22 -16.60 -22.14
C ASP A 150 -14.82 -16.31 -23.53
N PRO A 151 -16.16 -16.26 -23.69
CA PRO A 151 -16.81 -15.85 -24.94
C PRO A 151 -16.48 -14.43 -25.42
N GLN A 152 -16.09 -13.54 -24.51
CA GLN A 152 -15.75 -12.12 -24.68
C GLN A 152 -14.24 -11.88 -24.69
N TYR A 153 -13.43 -12.95 -24.72
CA TYR A 153 -11.97 -12.89 -24.85
C TYR A 153 -11.52 -11.92 -25.96
N SER A 154 -10.53 -11.10 -25.63
CA SER A 154 -9.74 -10.32 -26.58
C SER A 154 -8.26 -10.32 -26.19
N SER A 155 -7.39 -9.86 -27.10
CA SER A 155 -5.97 -9.70 -26.78
C SER A 155 -5.69 -8.66 -25.70
N SER A 156 -6.64 -7.75 -25.44
CA SER A 156 -6.52 -6.67 -24.45
C SER A 156 -7.21 -6.98 -23.13
N ASN A 157 -8.23 -7.85 -23.15
CA ASN A 157 -8.91 -8.35 -21.98
C ASN A 157 -9.08 -9.88 -22.12
N PRO A 158 -8.28 -10.67 -21.39
CA PRO A 158 -8.32 -12.13 -21.50
C PRO A 158 -9.52 -12.79 -20.81
N GLY A 159 -10.30 -12.03 -20.02
CA GLY A 159 -11.53 -12.49 -19.40
C GLY A 159 -11.75 -11.95 -18.01
N PHE A 160 -11.71 -10.62 -17.88
CA PHE A 160 -12.03 -9.90 -16.66
C PHE A 160 -13.28 -9.06 -16.90
N GLU A 161 -14.16 -8.97 -15.89
CA GLU A 161 -15.39 -8.19 -16.02
C GLU A 161 -15.27 -6.84 -15.32
N ILE A 162 -14.48 -6.78 -14.25
CA ILE A 162 -14.37 -5.60 -13.38
C ILE A 162 -12.92 -5.18 -13.25
N GLU A 163 -12.67 -3.88 -13.39
CA GLU A 163 -11.42 -3.24 -12.98
C GLU A 163 -11.68 -2.26 -11.84
N ILE A 164 -11.00 -2.44 -10.71
CA ILE A 164 -10.98 -1.48 -9.61
C ILE A 164 -9.68 -0.70 -9.69
N VAL A 165 -9.77 0.62 -9.86
CA VAL A 165 -8.63 1.52 -10.01
C VAL A 165 -8.50 2.43 -8.80
N LEU A 166 -7.39 2.33 -8.08
CA LEU A 166 -6.94 3.35 -7.14
C LEU A 166 -6.10 4.37 -7.90
N ALA A 167 -6.63 5.58 -8.12
CA ALA A 167 -5.88 6.72 -8.63
C ALA A 167 -5.61 7.71 -7.49
N THR A 168 -4.43 7.63 -6.89
CA THR A 168 -4.07 8.47 -5.73
C THR A 168 -4.22 9.96 -6.06
N LYS A 169 -4.81 10.71 -5.11
CA LYS A 169 -5.29 12.10 -5.23
C LYS A 169 -6.57 12.32 -6.05
N PHE A 170 -7.04 11.33 -6.79
CA PHE A 170 -8.23 11.44 -7.62
C PHE A 170 -9.42 10.64 -7.07
N GLY A 171 -9.19 9.41 -6.61
CA GLY A 171 -10.25 8.56 -6.08
C GLY A 171 -10.03 7.07 -6.31
N VAL A 172 -11.07 6.31 -5.96
CA VAL A 172 -11.22 4.90 -6.31
C VAL A 172 -12.36 4.77 -7.30
N PHE A 173 -12.13 4.06 -8.39
CA PHE A 173 -13.07 3.95 -9.51
C PHE A 173 -13.28 2.48 -9.86
N VAL A 174 -14.50 2.11 -10.21
CA VAL A 174 -14.83 0.75 -10.66
C VAL A 174 -15.31 0.85 -12.09
N TYR A 175 -14.73 0.05 -12.98
CA TYR A 175 -15.06 -0.01 -14.40
C TYR A 175 -15.64 -1.38 -14.76
N ASP A 176 -16.61 -1.38 -15.68
CA ASP A 176 -17.03 -2.58 -16.42
C ASP A 176 -16.10 -2.74 -17.63
N VAL A 177 -15.15 -3.64 -17.51
CA VAL A 177 -14.16 -3.91 -18.57
C VAL A 177 -14.58 -5.07 -19.47
N ASN A 178 -15.66 -5.78 -19.14
CA ASN A 178 -16.22 -6.81 -20.00
C ASN A 178 -16.67 -6.23 -21.36
N ASN A 179 -17.20 -5.00 -21.33
CA ASN A 179 -17.63 -4.26 -22.52
C ASN A 179 -16.66 -3.15 -22.94
N MET A 180 -15.43 -3.13 -22.40
CA MET A 180 -14.45 -2.04 -22.58
C MET A 180 -15.05 -0.64 -22.30
N ASN A 181 -15.81 -0.49 -21.22
CA ASN A 181 -16.38 0.80 -20.86
C ASN A 181 -15.30 1.71 -20.24
N CYS A 182 -15.02 2.85 -20.87
CA CYS A 182 -14.08 3.84 -20.33
C CYS A 182 -14.67 4.76 -19.26
N THR A 183 -15.93 4.56 -18.88
CA THR A 183 -16.62 5.33 -17.84
C THR A 183 -16.78 4.48 -16.59
N PRO A 184 -16.39 4.98 -15.40
CA PRO A 184 -16.56 4.22 -14.18
C PRO A 184 -18.03 4.02 -13.86
N VAL A 185 -18.41 2.78 -13.57
CA VAL A 185 -19.75 2.40 -13.10
C VAL A 185 -19.98 2.83 -11.65
N ILE A 186 -18.91 2.89 -10.84
CA ILE A 186 -18.92 3.41 -9.47
C ILE A 186 -17.72 4.33 -9.30
N SER A 187 -17.92 5.48 -8.66
CA SER A 187 -16.86 6.47 -8.42
C SER A 187 -16.85 6.95 -6.97
N TYR A 188 -15.68 6.87 -6.34
CA TYR A 188 -15.39 7.42 -5.03
C TYR A 188 -14.32 8.51 -5.17
N PRO A 189 -14.71 9.74 -5.54
CA PRO A 189 -13.76 10.81 -5.81
C PRO A 189 -13.07 11.31 -4.52
N GLY A 190 -11.84 11.79 -4.68
CA GLY A 190 -11.03 12.33 -3.60
C GLY A 190 -10.29 11.26 -2.81
N THR A 191 -10.20 11.47 -1.50
CA THR A 191 -9.37 10.65 -0.59
C THR A 191 -10.20 9.88 0.43
N THR A 192 -11.46 9.61 0.11
CA THR A 192 -12.39 8.98 1.07
C THR A 192 -12.28 7.47 1.15
N ASN A 193 -11.70 6.81 0.14
CA ASN A 193 -11.75 5.35 0.00
C ASN A 193 -10.38 4.69 -0.10
N TYR A 194 -9.32 5.40 0.29
CA TYR A 194 -7.98 4.84 0.40
C TYR A 194 -7.18 5.56 1.48
N GLN A 195 -6.15 4.89 1.98
CA GLN A 195 -5.15 5.49 2.86
C GLN A 195 -3.78 4.88 2.58
N LYS A 196 -2.72 5.44 3.16
CA LYS A 196 -1.38 4.86 3.11
C LYS A 196 -0.79 4.77 4.52
N SER A 197 -0.19 3.62 4.80
CA SER A 197 0.58 3.38 6.02
C SER A 197 1.97 2.83 5.71
N ILE A 198 2.84 2.87 6.71
CA ILE A 198 4.22 2.38 6.61
C ILE A 198 4.23 0.87 6.85
N ALA A 199 4.83 0.09 5.96
CA ALA A 199 4.99 -1.35 6.16
C ALA A 199 6.10 -1.66 7.18
N LEU A 200 6.03 -2.82 7.84
CA LEU A 200 7.12 -3.31 8.70
C LEU A 200 8.25 -3.91 7.86
N THR A 201 7.87 -4.78 6.93
CA THR A 201 8.83 -5.54 6.14
C THR A 201 9.22 -4.76 4.90
N THR A 202 10.52 -4.63 4.70
CA THR A 202 11.13 -4.05 3.50
C THR A 202 11.75 -5.16 2.66
N SER A 203 11.09 -5.53 1.56
CA SER A 203 11.61 -6.55 0.62
C SER A 203 12.70 -6.00 -0.30
N CYS A 204 13.04 -4.72 -0.12
CA CYS A 204 13.89 -3.92 -0.98
C CYS A 204 14.94 -3.06 -0.22
N GLY A 205 15.11 -3.28 1.09
CA GLY A 205 16.04 -2.54 1.96
C GLY A 205 15.34 -1.55 2.89
#